data_AF-A0A7S3ZMC2-F1
#
_entry.id   AF-A0A7S3ZMC2-F1
#
_cell.length_a   1.000
_cell.length_b   1.000
_cell.length_c   1.000
_cell.angle_alpha   90.00
_cell.angle_beta   90.00
_cell.angle_gamma   90.00
#
_symmetry.space_group_name_H-M   'P 1'
#
loop_
_entity.id
_entity.type
_entity.pdbx_description
1 polymer ?
#
loop_
_entity_poly.entity_id
_entity_poly.type
_entity_poly.pdbx_seq_one_letter_code
_entity_poly.pdbx_strand_id
1 'polypeptide(L)'
;HSEPVSTGALLAQSEFVAAAKRVGPCTRLLELDVYEAVISRAGTTHPYVRCVTETVTPFGVSVKRVESGVRKYTKRPHFDERFELKVYANTTCCVHVLHHRRGLDGITIGRVELRLSEGAPRWHTILDGRNRPAGRVRLAARTSALPPSRVAASAEVTVVADTFCHLYVLAAAAQEDLRRYMRAMRLPLAKRLPADARADVAMKRDRALAKARNVAAAIRPLASAP
;
A
#
# COMPACT_ATOMS: atom_id res chain seq x y z
N HIS A 1 11.54 -17.43 -6.36
CA HIS A 1 10.87 -17.36 -5.05
C HIS A 1 9.91 -16.18 -5.08
N SER A 2 8.60 -16.41 -5.08
CA SER A 2 7.56 -15.37 -5.07
C SER A 2 7.21 -15.03 -3.63
N GLU A 3 7.51 -13.81 -3.19
CA GLU A 3 7.12 -13.31 -1.86
C GLU A 3 5.59 -13.32 -1.72
N PRO A 4 5.04 -13.71 -0.55
CA PRO A 4 3.61 -13.69 -0.30
C PRO A 4 3.14 -12.24 -0.23
N VAL A 5 2.37 -11.81 -1.23
CA VAL A 5 1.59 -10.57 -1.19
C VAL A 5 0.53 -10.74 -0.11
N SER A 6 0.62 -9.91 0.94
CA SER A 6 -0.38 -9.87 2.00
C SER A 6 -1.73 -9.43 1.44
N THR A 7 -2.81 -9.85 2.10
CA THR A 7 -4.19 -9.56 1.74
C THR A 7 -4.56 -8.09 2.00
N GLY A 8 -3.74 -7.15 1.52
CA GLY A 8 -4.12 -5.78 1.26
C GLY A 8 -5.34 -5.78 0.35
N ALA A 9 -6.45 -5.31 0.88
CA ALA A 9 -7.74 -5.61 0.32
C ALA A 9 -7.94 -4.90 -1.04
N LEU A 10 -8.28 -5.66 -2.08
CA LEU A 10 -8.88 -5.15 -3.33
C LEU A 10 -10.28 -4.57 -3.03
N LEU A 11 -10.38 -3.57 -2.17
CA LEU A 11 -11.64 -2.91 -1.81
C LEU A 11 -12.05 -1.84 -2.83
N ALA A 12 -11.10 -1.41 -3.67
CA ALA A 12 -11.23 -0.12 -4.32
C ALA A 12 -12.34 -0.02 -5.38
N GLN A 13 -12.64 -1.04 -6.22
CA GLN A 13 -13.55 -0.78 -7.35
C GLN A 13 -15.03 -0.73 -6.97
N SER A 14 -15.53 -1.65 -6.13
CA SER A 14 -16.95 -1.62 -5.73
C SER A 14 -17.26 -0.47 -4.79
N GLU A 15 -16.34 -0.15 -3.87
CA GLU A 15 -16.48 0.98 -2.97
C GLU A 15 -16.33 2.31 -3.72
N PHE A 16 -15.43 2.41 -4.69
CA PHE A 16 -15.28 3.61 -5.52
C PHE A 16 -16.49 3.81 -6.44
N VAL A 17 -17.05 2.75 -7.03
CA VAL A 17 -18.29 2.86 -7.83
C VAL A 17 -19.49 3.21 -6.94
N ALA A 18 -19.59 2.63 -5.74
CA ALA A 18 -20.65 2.97 -4.79
C ALA A 18 -20.52 4.40 -4.25
N ALA A 19 -19.30 4.86 -3.96
CA ALA A 19 -19.01 6.23 -3.55
C ALA A 19 -19.24 7.20 -4.71
N ALA A 20 -18.81 6.88 -5.94
CA ALA A 20 -19.04 7.71 -7.12
C ALA A 20 -20.53 7.85 -7.46
N LYS A 21 -21.34 6.79 -7.23
CA LYS A 21 -22.80 6.88 -7.37
C LYS A 21 -23.45 7.81 -6.34
N ARG A 22 -22.83 8.01 -5.17
CA ARG A 22 -23.38 8.80 -4.05
C ARG A 22 -22.83 10.22 -3.96
N VAL A 23 -21.56 10.42 -4.33
CA VAL A 23 -20.79 11.68 -4.20
C VAL A 23 -20.45 12.28 -5.56
N GLY A 24 -20.59 11.52 -6.65
CA GLY A 24 -20.04 11.84 -7.95
C GLY A 24 -18.60 11.31 -8.11
N PRO A 25 -18.11 11.11 -9.34
CA PRO A 25 -16.75 10.62 -9.56
C PRO A 25 -15.70 11.71 -9.29
N CYS A 26 -14.46 11.31 -9.01
CA CYS A 26 -13.35 12.26 -8.94
C CYS A 26 -13.11 12.91 -10.31
N THR A 27 -13.04 14.24 -10.36
CA THR A 27 -12.89 15.04 -11.59
C THR A 27 -11.55 15.75 -11.70
N ARG A 28 -10.66 15.60 -10.71
CA ARG A 28 -9.31 16.20 -10.72
C ARG A 28 -8.23 15.15 -10.60
N LEU A 29 -7.09 15.38 -11.22
CA LEU A 29 -5.87 14.61 -11.06
C LEU A 29 -4.90 15.43 -10.21
N LEU A 30 -4.42 14.86 -9.12
CA LEU A 30 -3.29 15.33 -8.34
C LEU A 30 -2.03 14.62 -8.85
N GLU A 31 -1.07 15.40 -9.33
CA GLU A 31 0.29 14.95 -9.59
C GLU A 31 1.18 15.44 -8.45
N LEU A 32 1.82 14.51 -7.76
CA LEU A 32 2.77 14.81 -6.70
C LEU A 32 4.16 14.31 -7.11
N ASP A 33 5.09 15.23 -7.28
CA ASP A 33 6.50 14.93 -7.50
C ASP A 33 7.27 15.07 -6.17
N VAL A 34 7.97 14.01 -5.78
CA VAL A 34 8.83 13.96 -4.59
C VAL A 34 10.28 13.85 -5.03
N TYR A 35 11.06 14.90 -4.83
CA TYR A 35 12.44 14.97 -5.34
C TYR A 35 13.46 14.50 -4.31
N GLU A 36 13.65 15.27 -3.25
CA GLU A 36 14.74 15.04 -2.28
C GLU A 36 14.35 15.58 -0.90
N ALA A 37 15.03 15.12 0.16
CA ALA A 37 14.86 15.67 1.50
C ALA A 37 16.19 15.86 2.23
N VAL A 38 16.19 16.70 3.27
CA VAL A 38 17.26 16.86 4.25
C VAL A 38 16.66 16.70 5.63
N ILE A 39 17.13 15.70 6.39
CA ILE A 39 16.51 15.25 7.64
C ILE A 39 17.40 15.61 8.83
N SER A 40 16.83 16.33 9.80
CA SER A 40 17.50 16.78 11.02
C SER A 40 17.28 15.82 12.20
N ARG A 41 17.38 14.50 11.96
CA ARG A 41 17.21 13.46 12.99
C ARG A 41 18.56 12.96 13.52
N ALA A 42 18.64 12.65 14.80
CA ALA A 42 19.79 11.98 15.41
C ALA A 42 19.86 10.49 14.98
N GLY A 43 21.09 9.99 14.79
CA GLY A 43 21.36 8.60 14.42
C GLY A 43 21.07 8.24 12.95
N THR A 44 21.13 6.94 12.68
CA THR A 44 20.88 6.33 11.36
C THR A 44 19.40 6.39 11.00
N THR A 45 19.07 6.71 9.75
CA THR A 45 17.68 6.76 9.30
C THR A 45 17.46 6.11 7.94
N HIS A 46 16.28 5.51 7.77
CA HIS A 46 15.79 4.88 6.55
C HIS A 46 14.54 5.62 6.07
N PRO A 47 14.69 6.83 5.48
CA PRO A 47 13.55 7.66 5.18
C PRO A 47 12.73 7.15 4.00
N TYR A 48 11.42 7.34 4.12
CA TYR A 48 10.46 7.27 3.03
C TYR A 48 9.40 8.36 3.21
N VAL A 49 8.66 8.62 2.15
CA VAL A 49 7.61 9.62 2.12
C VAL A 49 6.27 8.94 1.98
N ARG A 50 5.27 9.36 2.75
CA ARG A 50 3.87 8.96 2.62
C ARG A 50 3.03 10.20 2.37
N CYS A 51 2.40 10.30 1.21
CA CYS A 51 1.40 11.30 0.96
C CYS A 51 0.02 10.76 1.33
N VAL A 52 -0.72 11.54 2.10
CA VAL A 52 -2.09 11.27 2.52
C VAL A 52 -2.96 12.38 1.97
N THR A 53 -3.94 12.03 1.16
CA THR A 53 -4.95 12.97 0.69
C THR A 53 -6.28 12.69 1.38
N GLU A 54 -6.91 13.73 1.90
CA GLU A 54 -8.18 13.61 2.60
C GLU A 54 -9.22 14.47 1.90
N THR A 55 -10.42 13.92 1.69
CA THR A 55 -11.55 14.67 1.15
C THR A 55 -12.72 14.51 2.09
N VAL A 56 -13.18 15.62 2.65
CA VAL A 56 -14.43 15.64 3.40
C VAL A 56 -15.58 15.60 2.40
N THR A 57 -16.40 14.57 2.51
CA THR A 57 -17.63 14.40 1.73
C THR A 57 -18.83 14.46 2.69
N PRO A 58 -20.06 14.69 2.19
CA PRO A 58 -21.26 14.67 3.04
C PRO A 58 -21.48 13.38 3.84
N PHE A 59 -20.79 12.28 3.49
CA PHE A 59 -20.97 10.95 4.09
C PHE A 59 -19.74 10.47 4.88
N GLY A 60 -18.70 11.31 5.02
CA GLY A 60 -17.47 10.96 5.71
C GLY A 60 -16.21 11.40 4.98
N VAL A 61 -15.06 10.96 5.47
CA VAL A 61 -13.75 11.35 4.94
C VAL A 61 -13.19 10.27 4.03
N SER A 62 -12.98 10.60 2.76
CA SER A 62 -12.27 9.76 1.80
C SER A 62 -10.77 9.98 1.94
N VAL A 63 -10.02 8.93 2.32
CA VAL A 63 -8.56 8.99 2.51
C VAL A 63 -7.86 8.15 1.44
N LYS A 64 -6.88 8.74 0.74
CA LYS A 64 -5.96 7.99 -0.14
C LYS A 64 -4.54 8.15 0.36
N ARG A 65 -3.74 7.10 0.19
CA ARG A 65 -2.36 7.03 0.66
C ARG A 65 -1.45 6.52 -0.45
N VAL A 66 -0.32 7.17 -0.62
CA VAL A 66 0.75 6.79 -1.55
C VAL A 66 2.08 6.90 -0.85
N GLU A 67 3.02 6.01 -1.14
CA GLU A 67 4.32 6.00 -0.47
C GLU A 67 5.45 5.87 -1.47
N SER A 68 6.60 6.43 -1.12
CA SER A 68 7.84 6.27 -1.87
C SER A 68 8.64 5.06 -1.41
N GLY A 69 9.64 4.68 -2.21
CA GLY A 69 10.62 3.69 -1.81
C GLY A 69 11.46 4.14 -0.60
N VAL A 70 11.80 3.20 0.28
CA VAL A 70 12.66 3.45 1.44
C VAL A 70 14.12 3.67 1.00
N ARG A 71 14.69 4.83 1.33
CA ARG A 71 16.12 5.09 1.14
C ARG A 71 16.88 4.66 2.39
N LYS A 72 17.92 3.85 2.25
CA LYS A 72 18.61 3.25 3.39
C LYS A 72 19.79 4.12 3.85
N TYR A 73 19.99 4.23 5.16
CA TYR A 73 21.18 4.82 5.78
C TYR A 73 21.52 6.25 5.33
N THR A 74 20.51 7.09 5.07
CA THR A 74 20.74 8.46 4.55
C THR A 74 19.87 9.50 5.23
N LYS A 75 20.45 10.67 5.53
CA LYS A 75 19.72 11.88 5.96
C LYS A 75 19.42 12.83 4.79
N ARG A 76 19.93 12.53 3.60
CA ARG A 76 19.70 13.27 2.36
C ARG A 76 19.17 12.32 1.28
N PRO A 77 17.94 11.79 1.44
CA PRO A 77 17.38 10.89 0.43
C PRO A 77 17.05 11.64 -0.87
N HIS A 78 17.42 11.03 -1.98
CA HIS A 78 16.92 11.36 -3.31
C HIS A 78 15.85 10.34 -3.69
N PHE A 79 14.63 10.83 -3.93
CA PHE A 79 13.46 10.03 -4.27
C PHE A 79 13.27 10.01 -5.78
N ASP A 80 13.05 11.18 -6.38
CA ASP A 80 12.70 11.37 -7.79
C ASP A 80 11.50 10.50 -8.22
N GLU A 81 10.47 10.46 -7.37
CA GLU A 81 9.26 9.65 -7.57
C GLU A 81 8.04 10.53 -7.84
N ARG A 82 7.22 10.14 -8.83
CA ARG A 82 5.98 10.83 -9.21
C ARG A 82 4.77 9.96 -8.91
N PHE A 83 3.77 10.56 -8.28
CA PHE A 83 2.49 9.92 -7.96
C PHE A 83 1.34 10.63 -8.65
N GLU A 84 0.37 9.86 -9.15
CA GLU A 84 -0.83 10.36 -9.78
C GLU A 84 -2.05 9.82 -9.03
N LEU A 85 -2.92 10.73 -8.59
CA LEU A 85 -4.09 10.42 -7.76
C LEU A 85 -5.31 11.17 -8.25
N LYS A 86 -6.40 10.47 -8.48
CA LYS A 86 -7.70 11.08 -8.72
C LYS A 86 -8.21 11.66 -7.41
N VAL A 87 -8.57 12.93 -7.40
CA VAL A 87 -9.01 13.64 -6.20
C VAL A 87 -10.28 14.42 -6.50
N TYR A 88 -10.99 14.80 -5.43
CA TYR A 88 -12.13 15.70 -5.52
C TYR A 88 -11.66 17.16 -5.50
N ALA A 89 -12.58 18.10 -5.74
CA ALA A 89 -12.24 19.52 -5.75
C ALA A 89 -11.69 20.02 -4.39
N ASN A 90 -12.24 19.52 -3.29
CA ASN A 90 -11.98 19.98 -1.92
C ASN A 90 -10.99 19.06 -1.17
N THR A 91 -10.12 18.37 -1.89
CA THR A 91 -9.14 17.47 -1.29
C THR A 91 -7.98 18.24 -0.65
N THR A 92 -7.59 17.87 0.56
CA THR A 92 -6.35 18.31 1.21
C THR A 92 -5.25 17.28 1.00
N CYS A 93 -3.99 17.70 1.08
CA CYS A 93 -2.83 16.84 0.88
C CYS A 93 -1.78 17.10 1.96
N CYS A 94 -1.38 16.04 2.66
CA CYS A 94 -0.33 16.08 3.67
C CYS A 94 0.75 15.06 3.34
N VAL A 95 1.99 15.51 3.32
CA VAL A 95 3.16 14.68 3.03
C VAL A 95 3.90 14.42 4.32
N HIS A 96 3.95 13.16 4.73
CA HIS A 96 4.67 12.68 5.89
C HIS A 96 6.04 12.16 5.48
N VAL A 97 7.07 12.56 6.20
CA VAL A 97 8.41 11.97 6.11
C VAL A 97 8.58 11.04 7.30
N LEU A 98 8.83 9.77 7.01
CA LEU A 98 8.81 8.69 7.99
C LEU A 98 10.15 7.96 8.00
N HIS A 99 10.48 7.38 9.15
CA HIS A 99 11.60 6.47 9.32
C HIS A 99 11.09 5.03 9.30
N HIS A 100 11.54 4.25 8.33
CA HIS A 100 11.20 2.84 8.23
C HIS A 100 11.89 2.02 9.33
N ARG A 101 11.08 1.18 10.01
CA ARG A 101 11.56 0.07 10.84
C ARG A 101 10.74 -1.17 10.51
N ARG A 102 11.42 -2.31 10.40
CA ARG A 102 10.78 -3.59 10.09
C ARG A 102 9.72 -3.91 11.15
N GLY A 103 8.51 -4.27 10.70
CA GLY A 103 7.41 -4.68 11.58
C GLY A 103 6.71 -3.54 12.33
N LEU A 104 7.03 -2.28 12.01
CA LEU A 104 6.34 -1.11 12.56
C LEU A 104 5.76 -0.27 11.43
N ASP A 105 4.57 0.30 11.64
CA ASP A 105 4.11 1.41 10.81
C ASP A 105 5.06 2.59 11.05
N GLY A 106 5.59 3.18 9.99
CA GLY A 106 6.80 4.01 10.03
C GLY A 106 6.76 5.10 11.11
N ILE A 107 7.94 5.39 11.68
CA ILE A 107 8.05 6.39 12.75
C ILE A 107 8.09 7.77 12.12
N THR A 108 7.08 8.60 12.39
CA THR A 108 7.01 9.97 11.89
C THR A 108 8.27 10.77 12.28
N ILE A 109 8.94 11.32 11.27
CA ILE A 109 9.99 12.33 11.43
C ILE A 109 9.32 13.70 11.45
N GLY A 110 8.39 13.93 10.52
CA GLY A 110 7.53 15.08 10.51
C GLY A 110 6.63 15.11 9.28
N ARG A 111 5.93 16.21 9.08
CA ARG A 111 4.96 16.37 7.99
C ARG A 111 5.01 17.75 7.35
N VAL A 112 4.44 17.84 6.16
CA VAL A 112 4.25 19.06 5.38
C VAL A 112 2.81 19.08 4.87
N GLU A 113 2.08 20.13 5.17
CA GLU A 113 0.78 20.39 4.55
C GLU A 113 1.01 21.11 3.22
N LEU A 114 0.49 20.53 2.14
CA LEU A 114 0.66 21.07 0.79
C LEU A 114 -0.56 21.87 0.37
N ARG A 115 -0.31 23.07 -0.16
CA ARG A 115 -1.31 23.83 -0.89
C ARG A 115 -1.34 23.34 -2.34
N LEU A 116 -2.48 22.80 -2.74
CA LEU A 116 -2.72 22.22 -4.06
C LEU A 116 -2.91 23.31 -5.13
N SER A 117 -1.88 24.14 -5.34
CA SER A 117 -1.90 25.23 -6.32
C SER A 117 -0.52 25.56 -6.89
N GLU A 118 0.55 24.89 -6.44
CA GLU A 118 1.94 25.25 -6.74
C GLU A 118 2.61 24.17 -7.60
N GLY A 119 2.68 24.41 -8.91
CA GLY A 119 3.21 23.44 -9.86
C GLY A 119 4.73 23.36 -9.97
N ALA A 120 5.45 24.29 -9.34
CA ALA A 120 6.90 24.34 -9.37
C ALA A 120 7.51 23.60 -8.16
N PRO A 121 8.61 22.85 -8.34
CA PRO A 121 9.33 22.22 -7.23
C PRO A 121 9.86 23.23 -6.22
N ARG A 122 9.46 23.09 -4.95
CA ARG A 122 9.87 23.99 -3.85
C ARG A 122 10.33 23.21 -2.64
N TRP A 123 11.21 23.82 -1.85
CA TRP A 123 11.61 23.29 -0.55
C TRP A 123 10.56 23.65 0.49
N HIS A 124 10.04 22.64 1.17
CA HIS A 124 9.10 22.77 2.27
C HIS A 124 9.77 22.36 3.59
N THR A 125 9.53 23.12 4.65
CA THR A 125 9.99 22.76 5.99
C THR A 125 9.16 21.63 6.56
N ILE A 126 9.82 20.54 6.98
CA ILE A 126 9.20 19.41 7.66
C ILE A 126 9.00 19.79 9.12
N LEU A 127 7.79 19.66 9.64
CA LEU A 127 7.47 19.93 11.05
C LEU A 127 7.26 18.64 11.84
N ASP A 128 7.90 18.52 13.01
CA ASP A 128 7.67 17.41 13.94
C ASP A 128 6.28 17.50 14.61
N GLY A 129 5.93 16.51 15.44
CA GLY A 129 4.66 16.52 16.19
C GLY A 129 4.51 17.66 17.20
N ARG A 130 5.56 18.45 17.44
CA ARG A 130 5.54 19.66 18.29
C ARG A 130 5.66 20.94 17.45
N ASN A 131 5.42 20.86 16.14
CA ASN A 131 5.57 21.95 15.18
C ASN A 131 6.99 22.57 15.11
N ARG A 132 8.02 21.80 15.46
CA ARG A 132 9.42 22.24 15.34
C ARG A 132 10.02 21.77 14.01
N PRO A 133 10.94 22.53 13.42
CA PRO A 133 11.63 22.12 12.20
C PRO A 133 12.41 20.80 12.38
N ALA A 134 12.09 19.79 11.59
CA ALA A 134 12.71 18.46 11.58
C ALA A 134 13.50 18.16 10.30
N GLY A 135 13.59 19.13 9.40
CA GLY A 135 14.24 19.01 8.10
C GLY A 135 13.51 19.79 7.02
N ARG A 136 13.81 19.48 5.77
CA ARG A 136 13.12 20.04 4.60
C ARG A 136 12.97 18.99 3.50
N VAL A 137 11.93 19.08 2.70
CA VAL A 137 11.65 18.19 1.57
C VAL A 137 11.28 19.01 0.34
N ARG A 138 11.79 18.61 -0.82
CA ARG A 138 11.52 19.27 -2.09
C ARG A 138 10.39 18.54 -2.81
N LEU A 139 9.29 19.25 -3.02
CA LEU A 139 8.02 18.71 -3.53
C LEU A 139 7.47 19.61 -4.64
N ALA A 140 6.69 19.05 -5.55
CA ALA A 140 5.78 19.79 -6.42
C ALA A 140 4.41 19.11 -6.41
N ALA A 141 3.32 19.87 -6.30
CA ALA A 141 1.97 19.33 -6.30
C ALA A 141 1.08 20.10 -7.27
N ARG A 142 0.69 19.43 -8.36
CA ARG A 142 -0.16 20.00 -9.41
C ARG A 142 -1.53 19.36 -9.36
N THR A 143 -2.56 20.17 -9.58
CA THR A 143 -3.90 19.64 -9.84
C THR A 143 -4.38 20.05 -11.22
N SER A 144 -4.90 19.10 -11.98
CA SER A 144 -5.45 19.31 -13.32
C SER A 144 -6.84 18.70 -13.43
N ALA A 145 -7.63 19.13 -14.41
CA ALA A 145 -8.91 18.50 -14.70
C ALA A 145 -8.68 17.10 -15.29
N LEU A 146 -9.41 16.11 -14.80
CA LEU A 146 -9.43 14.78 -15.41
C LEU A 146 -10.23 14.83 -16.71
N PRO A 147 -9.69 14.32 -17.83
CA PRO A 147 -10.47 14.20 -19.06
C PRO A 147 -11.61 13.19 -18.85
N PRO A 148 -12.80 13.39 -19.47
CA PRO A 148 -13.98 12.55 -19.26
C PRO A 148 -13.72 11.04 -19.47
N SER A 149 -12.85 10.70 -20.42
CA SER A 149 -12.43 9.33 -20.71
C SER A 149 -11.73 8.64 -19.53
N ARG A 150 -11.00 9.38 -18.69
CA ARG A 150 -10.29 8.84 -17.51
C ARG A 150 -11.14 8.84 -16.25
N VAL A 151 -12.27 9.55 -16.22
CA VAL A 151 -13.15 9.62 -15.04
C VAL A 151 -13.77 8.24 -14.76
N ALA A 152 -14.26 7.55 -15.80
CA ALA A 152 -14.96 6.27 -15.67
C ALA A 152 -14.08 5.01 -15.91
N ALA A 153 -12.97 5.13 -16.64
CA ALA A 153 -12.24 3.97 -17.17
C ALA A 153 -11.31 3.26 -16.18
N SER A 154 -10.92 3.90 -15.07
CA SER A 154 -10.02 3.28 -14.08
C SER A 154 -10.48 3.52 -12.66
N ALA A 155 -10.87 2.46 -11.96
CA ALA A 155 -10.85 2.49 -10.50
C ALA A 155 -9.38 2.41 -10.09
N GLU A 156 -8.92 3.38 -9.30
CA GLU A 156 -7.58 3.34 -8.72
C GLU A 156 -7.54 2.17 -7.74
N VAL A 157 -6.72 1.17 -8.03
CA VAL A 157 -6.57 0.00 -7.18
C VAL A 157 -5.30 0.17 -6.37
N THR A 158 -5.43 0.39 -5.07
CA THR A 158 -4.30 0.35 -4.14
C THR A 158 -3.95 -1.11 -3.87
N VAL A 159 -2.77 -1.56 -4.31
CA VAL A 159 -2.23 -2.88 -3.97
C VAL A 159 -1.22 -2.68 -2.85
N VAL A 160 -1.54 -3.16 -1.65
CA VAL A 160 -0.61 -3.17 -0.51
C VAL A 160 0.11 -4.51 -0.51
N ALA A 161 1.42 -4.52 -0.77
CA ALA A 161 2.29 -5.66 -0.52
C ALA A 161 3.20 -5.33 0.67
N ASP A 162 3.36 -6.28 1.60
CA ASP A 162 4.03 -6.11 2.91
C ASP A 162 5.51 -5.67 2.86
N THR A 163 6.10 -5.47 1.68
CA THR A 163 7.49 -5.08 1.51
C THR A 163 7.71 -3.83 0.64
N PHE A 164 6.73 -3.43 -0.19
CA PHE A 164 6.81 -2.26 -1.06
C PHE A 164 5.41 -1.72 -1.39
N CYS A 165 5.19 -0.43 -1.19
CA CYS A 165 3.95 0.24 -1.59
C CYS A 165 4.20 0.93 -2.94
N HIS A 166 3.84 0.28 -4.05
CA HIS A 166 3.83 0.90 -5.37
C HIS A 166 2.38 1.05 -5.84
N LEU A 167 2.01 2.26 -6.28
CA LEU A 167 0.75 2.42 -7.02
C LEU A 167 0.92 1.82 -8.41
N TYR A 168 0.06 0.88 -8.73
CA TYR A 168 -0.13 0.44 -10.11
C TYR A 168 -1.46 1.00 -10.61
N VAL A 169 -1.40 1.84 -11.65
CA VAL A 169 -2.56 2.08 -12.50
C VAL A 169 -2.75 0.83 -13.36
N LEU A 170 -3.49 -0.16 -12.86
CA LEU A 170 -3.76 -1.37 -13.60
C LEU A 170 -4.90 -1.15 -14.62
N ALA A 171 -4.66 -1.53 -15.87
CA ALA A 171 -5.72 -1.65 -16.87
C ALA A 171 -6.79 -2.66 -16.40
N ALA A 172 -8.05 -2.48 -16.83
CA ALA A 172 -9.18 -3.30 -16.37
C ALA A 172 -8.93 -4.83 -16.51
N ALA A 173 -8.31 -5.26 -17.61
CA ALA A 173 -7.94 -6.67 -17.82
C ALA A 173 -6.95 -7.18 -16.76
N ALA A 174 -5.91 -6.40 -16.44
CA ALA A 174 -4.93 -6.76 -15.42
C ALA A 174 -5.53 -6.77 -14.00
N GLN A 175 -6.58 -5.97 -13.75
CA GLN A 175 -7.34 -6.02 -12.50
C GLN A 175 -8.14 -7.33 -12.37
N GLU A 176 -8.69 -7.83 -13.48
CA GLU A 176 -9.39 -9.12 -13.51
C GLU A 176 -8.46 -10.30 -13.24
N ASP A 177 -7.26 -10.27 -13.84
CA ASP A 177 -6.23 -11.28 -13.61
C ASP A 177 -5.75 -11.28 -12.15
N LEU A 178 -5.54 -10.09 -11.57
CA LEU A 178 -5.15 -9.96 -10.17
C LEU A 178 -6.27 -10.44 -9.24
N ARG A 179 -7.53 -10.14 -9.54
CA ARG A 179 -8.69 -10.68 -8.80
C ARG A 179 -8.75 -12.19 -8.87
N ARG A 180 -8.56 -12.76 -10.06
CA ARG A 180 -8.55 -14.21 -10.28
C ARG A 180 -7.42 -14.85 -9.47
N TYR A 181 -6.23 -14.26 -9.50
CA TYR A 181 -5.09 -14.67 -8.70
C TYR A 181 -5.39 -14.61 -7.19
N MET A 182 -5.88 -13.48 -6.67
CA MET A 182 -6.19 -13.33 -5.25
C MET A 182 -7.31 -14.28 -4.77
N ARG A 183 -8.34 -14.53 -5.61
CA ARG A 183 -9.36 -15.54 -5.34
C ARG A 183 -8.76 -16.94 -5.30
N ALA A 184 -7.85 -17.26 -6.22
CA ALA A 184 -7.16 -18.54 -6.22
C ALA A 184 -6.27 -18.71 -4.98
N MET A 185 -5.58 -17.65 -4.52
CA MET A 185 -4.72 -17.67 -3.32
C MET A 185 -5.47 -17.99 -2.02
N ARG A 186 -6.79 -17.70 -1.96
CA ARG A 186 -7.68 -18.07 -0.84
C ARG A 186 -8.03 -19.55 -0.78
N LEU A 187 -7.79 -20.28 -1.86
CA LEU A 187 -8.03 -21.72 -1.88
C LEU A 187 -6.89 -22.45 -1.17
N PRO A 188 -7.16 -23.60 -0.51
CA PRO A 188 -6.11 -24.45 0.03
C PRO A 188 -5.07 -24.80 -1.04
N LEU A 189 -3.80 -24.96 -0.65
CA LEU A 189 -2.68 -25.21 -1.58
C LEU A 189 -2.98 -26.33 -2.61
N ALA A 190 -3.67 -27.38 -2.17
CA ALA A 190 -4.09 -28.50 -3.02
C ALA A 190 -5.05 -28.11 -4.15
N LYS A 191 -5.79 -27.00 -4.05
CA LYS A 191 -6.65 -26.45 -5.11
C LYS A 191 -5.95 -25.37 -5.94
N ARG A 192 -4.79 -24.88 -5.49
CA ARG A 192 -3.96 -23.87 -6.16
C ARG A 192 -2.94 -24.46 -7.13
N LEU A 193 -2.50 -25.68 -6.86
CA LEU A 193 -1.53 -26.39 -7.68
C LEU A 193 -2.16 -26.85 -9.00
N PRO A 194 -1.37 -26.95 -10.10
CA PRO A 194 -1.81 -27.65 -11.31
C PRO A 194 -2.05 -29.14 -11.01
N ALA A 195 -2.91 -29.78 -11.80
CA ALA A 195 -3.54 -31.07 -11.46
C ALA A 195 -2.54 -32.20 -11.15
N ASP A 196 -1.40 -32.20 -11.85
CA ASP A 196 -0.24 -33.06 -11.67
C ASP A 196 0.39 -32.93 -10.27
N ALA A 197 0.57 -31.71 -9.76
CA ALA A 197 1.13 -31.46 -8.44
C ALA A 197 0.14 -31.69 -7.29
N ARG A 198 -1.17 -31.79 -7.56
CA ARG A 198 -2.21 -32.05 -6.52
C ARG A 198 -2.15 -33.47 -5.99
N ALA A 199 -1.96 -34.45 -6.88
CA ALA A 199 -1.87 -35.86 -6.52
C ALA A 199 -0.69 -36.10 -5.55
N ASP A 200 0.42 -35.43 -5.83
CA ASP A 200 1.66 -35.57 -5.07
C ASP A 200 1.57 -34.95 -3.66
N VAL A 201 0.88 -33.80 -3.53
CA VAL A 201 0.60 -33.17 -2.23
C VAL A 201 -0.45 -33.95 -1.43
N ALA A 202 -1.46 -34.52 -2.08
CA ALA A 202 -2.46 -35.37 -1.41
C ALA A 202 -1.81 -36.62 -0.82
N MET A 203 -0.96 -37.31 -1.60
CA MET A 203 -0.23 -38.49 -1.14
C MET A 203 0.72 -38.16 0.03
N LYS A 204 1.42 -37.02 -0.02
CA LYS A 204 2.28 -36.56 1.10
C LYS A 204 1.46 -36.24 2.36
N ARG A 205 0.28 -35.64 2.22
CA ARG A 205 -0.64 -35.38 3.33
C ARG A 205 -1.11 -36.68 3.98
N ASP A 206 -1.51 -37.65 3.18
CA ASP A 206 -2.05 -38.91 3.69
C ASP A 206 -0.97 -39.75 4.39
N ARG A 207 0.27 -39.74 3.88
CA ARG A 207 1.43 -40.31 4.58
C ARG A 207 1.72 -39.61 5.91
N ALA A 208 1.64 -38.28 5.95
CA ALA A 208 1.85 -37.52 7.18
C ALA A 208 0.76 -37.81 8.23
N LEU A 209 -0.50 -37.91 7.80
CA LEU A 209 -1.62 -38.28 8.68
C LEU A 209 -1.52 -39.72 9.18
N ALA A 210 -1.11 -40.67 8.33
CA ALA A 210 -0.85 -42.04 8.75
C ALA A 210 0.30 -42.12 9.77
N LYS A 211 1.39 -41.37 9.55
CA LYS A 211 2.49 -41.26 10.50
C LYS A 211 2.04 -40.65 11.84
N ALA A 212 1.24 -39.58 11.81
CA ALA A 212 0.71 -38.96 13.02
C ALA A 212 -0.23 -39.91 13.81
N ARG A 213 -1.06 -40.69 13.12
CA ARG A 213 -1.91 -41.72 13.73
C ARG A 213 -1.10 -42.84 14.37
N ASN A 214 -0.07 -43.30 13.68
CA ASN A 214 0.83 -44.34 14.20
C ASN A 214 1.63 -43.85 15.42
N VAL A 215 2.08 -42.59 15.39
CA VAL A 215 2.74 -41.95 16.54
C VAL A 215 1.76 -41.79 17.72
N ALA A 216 0.54 -41.31 17.47
CA ALA A 216 -0.48 -41.20 18.52
C ALA A 216 -0.88 -42.57 19.12
N ALA A 217 -0.95 -43.61 18.29
CA ALA A 217 -1.19 -44.98 18.72
C ALA A 217 -0.01 -45.58 19.51
N ALA A 218 1.23 -45.17 19.21
CA ALA A 218 2.43 -45.58 19.94
C ALA A 218 2.60 -44.83 21.29
N ILE A 219 2.02 -43.64 21.44
CA ILE A 219 2.06 -42.85 22.69
C ILE A 219 0.94 -43.28 23.66
N ARG A 220 -0.22 -43.74 23.17
CA ARG A 220 -1.36 -44.19 24.00
C ARG A 220 -1.03 -45.24 25.07
N PRO A 221 -0.15 -46.25 24.84
CA PRO A 221 0.20 -47.24 25.86
C PRO A 221 1.05 -46.69 27.00
N LEU A 222 1.72 -45.54 26.81
CA LEU A 222 2.59 -44.91 27.81
C LEU A 222 1.82 -43.95 28.75
N ALA A 223 0.60 -43.54 28.37
CA ALA A 223 -0.24 -42.66 29.18
C ALA A 223 -1.23 -43.42 30.09
N SER A 224 -1.24 -44.76 30.01
CA SER A 224 -2.12 -45.65 30.78
C SER A 224 -1.36 -46.68 31.62
N ALA A 225 -0.08 -46.44 31.91
CA ALA A 225 0.62 -47.17 32.96
C ALA A 225 0.32 -46.48 34.31
N PRO A 226 -0.23 -47.20 35.31
CA PRO A 226 -0.44 -46.66 36.66
C PRO A 226 0.87 -46.31 37.37
#